data_AF-A0A1H7N6A5-F1
#
_entry.id   AF-A0A1H7N6A5-F1
#
_cell.length_a   1.000
_cell.length_b   1.000
_cell.length_c   1.000
_cell.angle_alpha   90.00
_cell.angle_beta   90.00
_cell.angle_gamma   90.00
#
_symmetry.space_group_name_H-M   'P 1'
#
loop_
_entity.id
_entity.type
_entity.pdbx_description
1 polymer ?
#
loop_
_entity_poly.entity_id
_entity_poly.type
_entity_poly.pdbx_seq_one_letter_code
_entity_poly.pdbx_strand_id
1 'polypeptide(L)'
;MPTPTAPRVDVSDSGSNPSSVIMELVGILTFAELETLRRDFRPEGLIEPSRQTLVSAFPPIQGYANSFLSYFFSESNPATGETVSSLTPLERERILITLQALRMNGNGRFLGIHLYWGLMTGLSVQEIADQLFLIGVYGGLSCYTSALATFQTLLRNLKQCVARGDTQAPSILAATAQWFAVS
;
A
#
# COMPACT_ATOMS: atom_id res chain seq x y z
N MET A 1 -6.86 -63.26 -16.38
CA MET A 1 -6.32 -62.65 -15.14
C MET A 1 -6.85 -61.22 -15.06
N PRO A 2 -7.62 -60.86 -14.03
CA PRO A 2 -8.14 -59.50 -13.86
C PRO A 2 -7.07 -58.60 -13.22
N THR A 3 -6.84 -57.44 -13.82
CA THR A 3 -5.90 -56.41 -13.36
C THR A 3 -6.47 -55.69 -12.13
N PRO A 4 -5.71 -55.50 -11.04
CA PRO A 4 -6.21 -54.78 -9.86
C PRO A 4 -6.31 -53.28 -10.16
N THR A 5 -7.50 -52.70 -9.96
CA THR A 5 -7.76 -51.27 -10.03
C THR A 5 -7.23 -50.60 -8.76
N ALA A 6 -6.28 -49.66 -8.92
CA ALA A 6 -5.73 -48.91 -7.79
C ALA A 6 -6.79 -47.94 -7.21
N PRO A 7 -6.80 -47.72 -5.88
CA PRO A 7 -7.73 -46.80 -5.25
C PRO A 7 -7.38 -45.35 -5.59
N ARG A 8 -8.41 -44.59 -5.96
CA ARG A 8 -8.34 -43.15 -6.23
C ARG A 8 -8.17 -42.43 -4.90
N VAL A 9 -7.05 -41.72 -4.74
CA VAL A 9 -6.81 -40.85 -3.59
C VAL A 9 -7.69 -39.62 -3.76
N ASP A 10 -8.71 -39.49 -2.91
CA ASP A 10 -9.49 -38.28 -2.77
C ASP A 10 -8.60 -37.21 -2.12
N VAL A 11 -8.05 -36.34 -2.96
CA VAL A 11 -7.41 -35.11 -2.52
C VAL A 11 -8.51 -34.24 -1.92
N SER A 12 -8.56 -34.23 -0.59
CA SER A 12 -9.39 -33.32 0.18
C SER A 12 -8.86 -31.91 -0.05
N ASP A 13 -9.48 -31.20 -0.99
CA ASP A 13 -9.20 -29.82 -1.32
C ASP A 13 -9.63 -28.95 -0.12
N SER A 14 -8.68 -28.65 0.78
CA SER A 14 -8.85 -27.68 1.85
C SER A 14 -8.80 -26.27 1.25
N GLY A 15 -9.82 -25.94 0.45
CA GLY A 15 -10.02 -24.61 -0.09
C GLY A 15 -10.31 -23.64 1.06
N SER A 16 -9.27 -22.98 1.56
CA SER A 16 -9.40 -21.83 2.45
C SER A 16 -10.34 -20.82 1.79
N ASN A 17 -11.50 -20.61 2.41
CA ASN A 17 -12.57 -19.80 1.86
C ASN A 17 -12.09 -18.34 1.74
N PRO A 18 -12.05 -17.72 0.54
CA PRO A 18 -11.48 -16.37 0.35
C PRO A 18 -12.18 -15.30 1.21
N SER A 19 -13.46 -15.49 1.55
CA SER A 19 -14.19 -14.62 2.48
C SER A 19 -13.63 -14.61 3.91
N SER A 20 -12.99 -15.69 4.37
CA SER A 20 -12.37 -15.75 5.70
C SER A 20 -11.11 -14.88 5.79
N VAL A 21 -10.31 -14.84 4.72
CA VAL A 21 -9.05 -14.08 4.66
C VAL A 21 -9.32 -12.58 4.60
N ILE A 22 -10.37 -12.16 3.88
CA ILE A 22 -10.78 -10.75 3.79
C ILE A 22 -11.31 -10.26 5.15
N MET A 23 -12.12 -11.07 5.85
CA MET A 23 -12.57 -10.74 7.22
C MET A 23 -11.41 -10.64 8.21
N GLU A 24 -10.34 -11.42 8.02
CA GLU A 24 -9.13 -11.33 8.85
C GLU A 24 -8.42 -9.99 8.65
N LEU A 25 -8.30 -9.49 7.41
CA LEU A 25 -7.66 -8.21 7.08
C LEU A 25 -8.39 -7.00 7.67
N VAL A 26 -9.72 -6.93 7.47
CA VAL A 26 -10.56 -5.82 7.96
C VAL A 26 -10.54 -5.74 9.49
N GLY A 27 -10.28 -6.86 10.18
CA GLY A 27 -10.14 -6.91 11.63
C GLY A 27 -8.79 -6.44 12.19
N ILE A 28 -7.73 -6.32 11.37
CA ILE A 28 -6.40 -5.96 11.88
C ILE A 28 -6.36 -4.50 12.35
N LEU A 29 -6.86 -3.57 11.52
CA LEU A 29 -6.91 -2.15 11.83
C LEU A 29 -8.37 -1.69 11.76
N THR A 30 -8.95 -1.41 12.92
CA THR A 30 -10.34 -0.99 13.03
C THR A 30 -10.55 0.40 12.45
N PHE A 31 -11.80 0.73 12.13
CA PHE A 31 -12.17 2.06 11.66
C PHE A 31 -11.75 3.18 12.64
N ALA A 32 -11.95 2.99 13.94
CA ALA A 32 -11.58 3.99 14.95
C ALA A 32 -10.06 4.20 15.05
N GLU A 33 -9.27 3.13 14.92
CA GLU A 33 -7.80 3.20 14.89
C GLU A 33 -7.33 3.94 13.61
N LEU A 34 -7.95 3.67 12.46
CA LEU A 34 -7.66 4.36 11.20
C LEU A 34 -8.01 5.85 11.26
N GLU A 35 -9.15 6.22 11.83
CA GLU A 35 -9.54 7.63 12.03
C GLU A 35 -8.58 8.35 12.98
N THR A 36 -7.99 7.64 13.94
CA THR A 36 -6.96 8.20 14.82
C THR A 36 -5.71 8.56 14.02
N LEU A 37 -5.25 7.68 13.13
CA LEU A 37 -4.10 7.95 12.24
C LEU A 37 -4.38 9.12 11.28
N ARG A 38 -5.57 9.16 10.69
CA ARG A 38 -5.97 10.21 9.73
C ARG A 38 -6.01 11.60 10.35
N ARG A 39 -6.41 11.71 11.62
CA ARG A 39 -6.51 13.01 12.32
C ARG A 39 -5.17 13.74 12.39
N ASP A 40 -4.10 12.99 12.61
CA ASP A 40 -2.74 13.52 12.78
C ASP A 40 -1.98 13.59 11.45
N PHE A 41 -2.57 13.07 10.37
CA PHE A 41 -1.96 13.08 9.05
C PHE A 41 -1.96 14.48 8.43
N ARG A 42 -0.81 14.89 7.89
CA ARG A 42 -0.63 16.12 7.10
C ARG A 42 0.11 15.76 5.81
N PRO A 43 -0.53 15.84 4.63
CA PRO A 43 0.09 15.49 3.35
C PRO A 43 1.41 16.24 3.08
N GLU A 44 1.48 17.49 3.52
CA GLU A 44 2.65 18.37 3.33
C GLU A 44 3.90 17.79 4.00
N GLY A 45 3.71 17.06 5.11
CA GLY A 45 4.78 16.41 5.86
C GLY A 45 5.43 15.24 5.13
N LEU A 46 4.94 14.85 3.95
CA LEU A 46 5.43 13.69 3.20
C LEU A 46 6.14 14.08 1.90
N ILE A 47 5.68 15.16 1.25
CA ILE A 47 6.20 15.59 -0.06
C ILE A 47 7.67 15.98 0.08
N GLU A 48 8.01 16.77 1.09
CA GLU A 48 9.37 17.28 1.25
C GLU A 48 10.40 16.19 1.62
N PRO A 49 10.14 15.29 2.59
CA PRO A 49 11.03 14.14 2.82
C PRO A 49 11.18 13.24 1.59
N SER A 50 10.11 13.04 0.82
CA SER A 50 10.16 12.26 -0.44
C SER A 50 11.05 12.94 -1.48
N ARG A 51 10.90 14.26 -1.65
CA ARG A 51 11.75 15.09 -2.51
C ARG A 51 13.22 14.98 -2.11
N GLN A 52 13.50 15.18 -0.83
CA GLN A 52 14.87 15.11 -0.31
C GLN A 52 15.48 13.74 -0.54
N THR A 53 14.74 12.66 -0.31
CA THR A 53 15.20 11.28 -0.57
C THR A 53 15.59 11.06 -2.04
N LEU A 54 14.75 11.53 -2.98
CA LEU A 54 15.02 11.40 -4.41
C LEU A 54 16.25 12.23 -4.82
N VAL A 55 16.29 13.50 -4.40
CA VAL A 55 17.35 14.44 -4.78
C VAL A 55 18.68 14.09 -4.12
N SER A 56 18.69 13.61 -2.88
CA SER A 56 19.93 13.23 -2.19
C SER A 56 20.65 12.06 -2.87
N ALA A 57 19.89 11.15 -3.49
CA ALA A 57 20.47 10.02 -4.21
C ALA A 57 21.12 10.45 -5.53
N PHE A 58 20.59 11.49 -6.18
CA PHE A 58 21.12 11.99 -7.45
C PHE A 58 20.76 13.47 -7.67
N PRO A 59 21.52 14.43 -7.13
CA PRO A 59 21.17 15.86 -7.14
C PRO A 59 20.75 16.45 -8.50
N PRO A 60 21.30 16.03 -9.66
CA PRO A 60 20.87 16.53 -10.96
C PRO A 60 19.38 16.36 -11.29
N ILE A 61 18.63 15.47 -10.62
CA ILE A 61 17.19 15.31 -10.88
C ILE A 61 16.30 16.31 -10.16
N GLN A 62 16.86 17.27 -9.41
CA GLN A 62 16.06 18.20 -8.61
C GLN A 62 14.94 18.89 -9.40
N GLY A 63 15.20 19.34 -10.62
CA GLY A 63 14.18 19.94 -11.49
C GLY A 63 13.05 18.96 -11.86
N TYR A 64 13.40 17.71 -12.18
CA TYR A 64 12.44 16.64 -12.48
C TYR A 64 11.64 16.23 -11.25
N ALA A 65 12.30 16.02 -10.12
CA ALA A 65 11.65 15.69 -8.84
C ALA A 65 10.67 16.80 -8.43
N ASN A 66 11.05 18.07 -8.63
CA ASN A 66 10.18 19.20 -8.36
C ASN A 66 8.94 19.22 -9.24
N SER A 67 9.13 19.06 -10.55
CA SER A 67 8.03 19.06 -11.51
C SER A 67 7.09 17.87 -11.30
N PHE A 68 7.65 16.68 -11.09
CA PHE A 68 6.89 15.46 -10.84
C PHE A 68 6.07 15.56 -9.54
N LEU A 69 6.70 15.92 -8.42
CA LEU A 69 5.99 16.02 -7.15
C LEU A 69 4.95 17.13 -7.16
N SER A 70 5.22 18.25 -7.84
CA SER A 70 4.23 19.31 -7.99
C SER A 70 3.03 18.84 -8.82
N TYR A 71 3.27 18.17 -9.95
CA TYR A 71 2.20 17.68 -10.81
C TYR A 71 1.30 16.63 -10.15
N PHE A 72 1.88 15.71 -9.38
CA PHE A 72 1.12 14.61 -8.78
C PHE A 72 0.54 14.92 -7.41
N PHE A 73 1.16 15.82 -6.63
CA PHE A 73 0.80 16.03 -5.23
C PHE A 73 0.43 17.46 -4.87
N SER A 74 0.56 18.44 -5.77
CA SER A 74 0.01 19.78 -5.54
C SER A 74 -1.38 19.91 -6.13
N GLU A 75 -2.32 20.42 -5.34
CA GLU A 75 -3.67 20.72 -5.80
C GLU A 75 -3.70 21.92 -6.76
N SER A 76 -2.70 22.80 -6.69
CA SER A 76 -2.62 24.02 -7.51
C SER A 76 -1.19 24.39 -7.87
N ASN A 77 -1.00 24.98 -9.04
CA ASN A 77 0.28 25.54 -9.46
C ASN A 77 0.49 26.83 -8.66
N PRO A 78 1.56 26.97 -7.87
CA PRO A 78 1.77 28.19 -7.09
C PRO A 78 1.98 29.45 -7.95
N ALA A 79 2.38 29.30 -9.22
CA ALA A 79 2.57 30.42 -10.14
C ALA A 79 1.30 30.86 -10.88
N THR A 80 0.38 29.93 -11.19
CA THR A 80 -0.83 30.21 -12.00
C THR A 80 -2.14 30.04 -11.23
N GLY A 81 -2.12 29.40 -10.06
CA GLY A 81 -3.31 29.04 -9.29
C GLY A 81 -4.14 27.91 -9.90
N GLU A 82 -3.76 27.39 -11.07
CA GLU A 82 -4.51 26.36 -11.78
C GLU A 82 -4.29 24.97 -11.18
N THR A 83 -5.32 24.13 -11.25
CA THR A 83 -5.24 22.73 -10.82
C THR A 83 -4.21 21.99 -11.67
N VAL A 84 -3.14 21.50 -11.05
CA VAL A 84 -2.02 20.87 -11.78
C VAL A 84 -2.30 19.41 -12.09
N SER A 85 -2.96 18.72 -11.17
CA SER A 85 -3.30 17.31 -11.32
C SER A 85 -4.75 17.13 -11.72
N SER A 86 -4.99 16.33 -12.76
CA SER A 86 -6.33 15.84 -13.09
C SER A 86 -6.79 14.69 -12.20
N LEU A 87 -5.92 14.17 -11.33
CA LEU A 87 -6.20 13.03 -10.46
C LEU A 87 -6.48 13.52 -9.03
N THR A 88 -7.57 13.03 -8.44
CA THR A 88 -7.79 13.17 -7.00
C THR A 88 -6.73 12.36 -6.21
N PRO A 89 -6.46 12.70 -4.94
CA PRO A 89 -5.55 11.92 -4.09
C PRO A 89 -5.90 10.43 -4.04
N LEU A 90 -7.20 10.10 -3.94
CA LEU A 90 -7.68 8.72 -3.93
C LEU A 90 -7.38 7.99 -5.24
N GLU A 91 -7.67 8.59 -6.39
CA GLU A 91 -7.37 8.00 -7.70
C GLU A 91 -5.87 7.79 -7.88
N ARG A 92 -5.07 8.79 -7.48
CA ARG A 92 -3.61 8.70 -7.53
C ARG A 92 -3.09 7.53 -6.70
N GLU A 93 -3.51 7.38 -5.45
CA GLU A 93 -3.02 6.28 -4.62
C GLU A 93 -3.50 4.92 -5.11
N ARG A 94 -4.73 4.80 -5.65
CA ARG A 94 -5.20 3.58 -6.32
C ARG A 94 -4.27 3.21 -7.49
N ILE A 95 -3.90 4.17 -8.32
CA ILE A 95 -2.97 3.92 -9.45
C ILE A 95 -1.59 3.50 -8.92
N LEU A 96 -1.05 4.20 -7.93
CA LEU A 96 0.29 3.92 -7.40
C LEU A 96 0.36 2.57 -6.68
N ILE A 97 -0.65 2.21 -5.88
CA ILE A 97 -0.78 0.87 -5.27
C ILE A 97 -0.76 -0.21 -6.36
N THR A 98 -1.51 0.00 -7.46
CA THR A 98 -1.55 -0.95 -8.58
C THR A 98 -0.18 -1.11 -9.23
N LEU A 99 0.47 0.00 -9.59
CA LEU A 99 1.77 -0.03 -10.24
C LEU A 99 2.85 -0.67 -9.37
N GLN A 100 2.84 -0.39 -8.06
CA GLN A 100 3.82 -0.97 -7.14
C GLN A 100 3.56 -2.45 -6.87
N ALA A 101 2.30 -2.87 -6.72
CA ALA A 101 1.96 -4.28 -6.56
C ALA A 101 2.40 -5.12 -7.78
N LEU A 102 2.26 -4.57 -8.99
CA LEU A 102 2.71 -5.24 -10.23
C LEU A 102 4.23 -5.26 -10.41
N ARG A 103 4.98 -4.36 -9.75
CA ARG A 103 6.44 -4.22 -9.90
C ARG A 103 7.22 -4.63 -8.67
N MET A 104 6.57 -5.28 -7.71
CA MET A 104 7.06 -5.36 -6.34
C MET A 104 8.44 -6.03 -6.23
N ASN A 105 8.86 -6.93 -7.14
CA ASN A 105 10.22 -7.51 -7.23
C ASN A 105 10.92 -7.79 -5.88
N GLY A 106 10.18 -8.26 -4.86
CA GLY A 106 10.70 -8.53 -3.51
C GLY A 106 10.91 -7.30 -2.60
N ASN A 107 10.59 -6.09 -3.06
CA ASN A 107 10.67 -4.85 -2.29
C ASN A 107 9.27 -4.28 -1.99
N GLY A 108 8.70 -4.69 -0.86
CA GLY A 108 7.41 -4.22 -0.37
C GLY A 108 7.41 -2.76 0.13
N ARG A 109 8.56 -2.10 0.24
CA ARG A 109 8.68 -0.77 0.87
C ARG A 109 7.84 0.28 0.15
N PHE A 110 7.97 0.39 -1.17
CA PHE A 110 7.25 1.41 -1.95
C PHE A 110 5.75 1.12 -2.01
N LEU A 111 5.36 -0.15 -2.09
CA LEU A 111 3.95 -0.52 -1.96
C LEU A 111 3.42 -0.14 -0.56
N GLY A 112 4.16 -0.43 0.51
CA GLY A 112 3.79 -0.08 1.88
C GLY A 112 3.55 1.42 2.08
N ILE A 113 4.38 2.26 1.47
CA ILE A 113 4.19 3.73 1.49
C ILE A 113 2.86 4.13 0.84
N HIS A 114 2.58 3.63 -0.36
CA HIS A 114 1.34 3.97 -1.08
C HIS A 114 0.09 3.34 -0.47
N LEU A 115 0.20 2.17 0.15
CA LEU A 115 -0.88 1.59 0.95
C LEU A 115 -1.19 2.49 2.16
N TYR A 116 -0.16 2.99 2.85
CA TYR A 116 -0.34 3.94 3.95
C TYR A 116 -0.97 5.25 3.47
N TRP A 117 -0.47 5.84 2.39
CA TRP A 117 -1.05 7.08 1.84
C TRP A 117 -2.47 6.88 1.34
N GLY A 118 -2.77 5.75 0.70
CA GLY A 118 -4.12 5.36 0.33
C GLY A 118 -5.07 5.36 1.53
N LEU A 119 -4.65 4.72 2.63
CA LEU A 119 -5.42 4.73 3.88
C LEU A 119 -5.62 6.16 4.42
N MET A 120 -4.58 7.00 4.41
CA MET A 120 -4.64 8.36 4.95
C MET A 120 -5.46 9.33 4.09
N THR A 121 -5.51 9.09 2.78
CA THR A 121 -6.27 9.91 1.81
C THR A 121 -7.73 9.49 1.66
N GLY A 122 -8.15 8.43 2.35
CA GLY A 122 -9.56 8.06 2.50
C GLY A 122 -9.91 6.63 2.11
N LEU A 123 -9.01 5.86 1.47
CA LEU A 123 -9.28 4.46 1.16
C LEU A 123 -9.47 3.66 2.44
N SER A 124 -10.49 2.81 2.46
CA SER A 124 -10.70 1.81 3.49
C SER A 124 -9.81 0.59 3.29
N VAL A 125 -9.65 -0.20 4.36
CA VAL A 125 -8.95 -1.50 4.28
C VAL A 125 -9.61 -2.43 3.25
N GLN A 126 -10.94 -2.41 3.19
CA GLN A 126 -11.73 -3.20 2.24
C GLN A 126 -11.45 -2.78 0.79
N GLU A 127 -11.51 -1.49 0.46
CA GLU A 127 -11.27 -1.01 -0.90
C GLU A 127 -9.88 -1.37 -1.41
N ILE A 128 -8.87 -1.30 -0.55
CA ILE A 128 -7.52 -1.73 -0.90
C ILE A 128 -7.47 -3.25 -1.12
N ALA A 129 -8.09 -4.05 -0.25
CA ALA A 129 -8.13 -5.50 -0.41
C ALA A 129 -8.81 -5.93 -1.71
N ASP A 130 -9.94 -5.31 -2.06
CA ASP A 130 -10.65 -5.55 -3.33
C ASP A 130 -9.79 -5.18 -4.54
N GLN A 131 -9.05 -4.07 -4.45
CA GLN A 131 -8.11 -3.66 -5.49
C GLN A 131 -6.96 -4.67 -5.64
N LEU A 132 -6.37 -5.13 -4.53
CA LEU A 132 -5.30 -6.13 -4.55
C LEU A 132 -5.80 -7.45 -5.16
N PHE A 133 -7.02 -7.87 -4.84
CA PHE A 133 -7.65 -9.03 -5.47
C PHE A 133 -7.76 -8.87 -6.99
N LEU A 134 -8.23 -7.71 -7.46
CA LEU A 134 -8.31 -7.42 -8.90
C LEU A 134 -6.92 -7.44 -9.57
N ILE A 135 -5.90 -6.90 -8.89
CA ILE A 135 -4.51 -7.00 -9.35
C ILE A 135 -4.06 -8.45 -9.43
N GLY A 136 -4.50 -9.32 -8.52
CA GLY A 136 -4.26 -10.76 -8.61
C GLY A 136 -4.89 -11.42 -9.82
N VAL A 137 -6.13 -11.06 -10.13
CA VAL A 137 -6.87 -11.58 -11.29
C VAL A 137 -6.13 -11.25 -12.59
N TYR A 138 -5.61 -10.03 -12.73
CA TYR A 138 -4.97 -9.58 -13.98
C TYR A 138 -3.44 -9.71 -14.02
N GLY A 139 -2.77 -9.58 -12.88
CA GLY A 139 -1.32 -9.60 -12.72
C GLY A 139 -0.75 -10.93 -12.20
N GLY A 140 -1.62 -11.88 -11.87
CA GLY A 140 -1.25 -13.21 -11.38
C GLY A 140 -1.22 -13.34 -9.85
N LEU A 141 -1.35 -14.59 -9.39
CA LEU A 141 -1.48 -14.91 -7.97
C LEU A 141 -0.26 -14.51 -7.13
N SER A 142 0.95 -14.56 -7.71
CA SER A 142 2.19 -14.15 -7.03
C SER A 142 2.21 -12.66 -6.67
N CYS A 143 1.69 -11.81 -7.55
CA CYS A 143 1.54 -10.37 -7.28
C CYS A 143 0.56 -10.15 -6.14
N TYR A 144 -0.58 -10.85 -6.17
CA TYR A 144 -1.59 -10.76 -5.11
C TYR A 144 -1.06 -11.17 -3.76
N THR A 145 -0.49 -12.37 -3.62
CA THR A 145 -0.04 -12.88 -2.32
C THR A 145 1.06 -12.00 -1.72
N SER A 146 1.99 -11.51 -2.55
CA SER A 146 3.06 -10.61 -2.12
C SER A 146 2.53 -9.25 -1.67
N ALA A 147 1.59 -8.67 -2.44
CA ALA A 147 0.98 -7.40 -2.08
C ALA A 147 0.10 -7.52 -0.81
N LEU A 148 -0.62 -8.63 -0.67
CA LEU A 148 -1.44 -8.92 0.50
C LEU A 148 -0.59 -9.06 1.76
N ALA A 149 0.53 -9.78 1.70
CA ALA A 149 1.46 -9.92 2.82
C ALA A 149 2.07 -8.56 3.23
N THR A 150 2.39 -7.71 2.25
CA THR A 150 2.85 -6.33 2.49
C THR A 150 1.76 -5.53 3.21
N PHE A 151 0.51 -5.65 2.77
CA PHE A 151 -0.60 -4.95 3.36
C PHE A 151 -0.91 -5.42 4.79
N GLN A 152 -0.91 -6.73 5.04
CA GLN A 152 -1.05 -7.28 6.40
C GLN A 152 0.04 -6.78 7.34
N THR A 153 1.29 -6.80 6.88
CA THR A 153 2.44 -6.28 7.64
C THR A 153 2.24 -4.80 7.98
N LEU A 154 1.83 -3.98 7.00
CA LEU A 154 1.53 -2.57 7.23
C LEU A 154 0.44 -2.40 8.29
N LEU A 155 -0.72 -3.06 8.14
CA LEU A 155 -1.86 -2.90 9.05
C LEU A 155 -1.49 -3.28 10.49
N ARG A 156 -0.74 -4.38 10.67
CA ARG A 156 -0.29 -4.80 12.01
C ARG A 156 0.64 -3.77 12.66
N ASN A 157 1.56 -3.20 11.89
CA ASN A 157 2.46 -2.17 12.40
C ASN A 157 1.70 -0.85 12.71
N LEU A 158 0.78 -0.43 11.84
CA LEU A 158 -0.07 0.73 12.11
C LEU A 158 -0.92 0.55 13.38
N LYS A 159 -1.45 -0.65 13.61
CA LYS A 159 -2.15 -0.97 14.86
C LYS A 159 -1.25 -0.77 16.08
N GLN A 160 0.01 -1.22 16.00
CA GLN A 160 0.99 -1.02 17.08
C GLN A 160 1.34 0.45 17.28
N CYS A 161 1.47 1.23 16.20
CA CYS A 161 1.66 2.68 16.25
C CYS A 161 0.53 3.37 17.01
N VAL A 162 -0.73 3.05 16.68
CA VAL A 162 -1.90 3.57 17.41
C VAL A 162 -1.88 3.17 18.88
N ALA A 163 -1.57 1.91 19.19
CA ALA A 163 -1.48 1.44 20.58
C ALA A 163 -0.38 2.15 21.39
N ARG A 164 0.68 2.64 20.74
CA ARG A 164 1.78 3.39 21.37
C ARG A 164 1.57 4.90 21.36
N GLY A 165 0.54 5.40 20.67
CA GLY A 165 0.33 6.84 20.43
C GLY A 165 1.30 7.46 19.43
N ASP A 166 2.03 6.66 18.65
CA ASP A 166 2.94 7.13 17.60
C ASP A 166 2.21 7.23 16.25
N THR A 167 1.36 8.23 16.12
CA THR A 167 0.48 8.44 14.95
C THR A 167 1.06 9.42 13.93
N GLN A 168 2.27 9.93 14.18
CA GLN A 168 2.86 10.98 13.35
C GLN A 168 3.37 10.41 12.02
N ALA A 169 2.91 10.99 10.92
CA ALA A 169 3.21 10.49 9.58
C ALA A 169 4.72 10.42 9.27
N PRO A 170 5.58 11.38 9.67
CA PRO A 170 7.02 11.25 9.49
C PRO A 170 7.64 10.06 10.23
N SER A 171 7.17 9.76 11.45
CA SER A 171 7.64 8.61 12.24
C SER A 171 7.25 7.30 11.56
N ILE A 172 5.98 7.19 11.16
CA ILE A 172 5.46 6.03 10.44
C ILE A 172 6.24 5.81 9.14
N LEU A 173 6.46 6.86 8.34
CA LEU A 173 7.24 6.75 7.10
C LEU A 173 8.69 6.32 7.35
N ALA A 174 9.36 6.87 8.35
CA ALA A 174 10.71 6.44 8.70
C ALA A 174 10.72 4.95 9.10
N ALA A 175 9.71 4.49 9.85
CA ALA A 175 9.56 3.11 10.26
C ALA A 175 9.21 2.15 9.11
N THR A 176 8.49 2.60 8.06
CA THR A 176 8.17 1.72 6.90
C THR A 176 9.42 1.13 6.24
N ALA A 177 10.54 1.86 6.21
CA ALA A 177 11.79 1.33 5.68
C ALA A 177 12.29 0.10 6.46
N GLN A 178 12.06 0.07 7.78
CA GLN A 178 12.46 -1.03 8.66
C GLN A 178 11.49 -2.21 8.57
N TRP A 179 10.18 -1.96 8.44
CA TRP A 179 9.16 -3.01 8.35
C TRP A 179 9.30 -3.89 7.10
N PHE A 180 9.89 -3.32 6.05
CA PHE A 180 10.08 -4.00 4.77
C PHE A 180 11.56 -4.19 4.39
N ALA A 181 12.47 -3.96 5.35
CA ALA A 181 13.85 -4.40 5.19
C ALA A 181 13.89 -5.93 5.25
N VAL A 182 14.35 -6.53 4.16
CA VAL A 182 14.39 -7.97 3.81
C VAL A 182 14.44 -8.90 5.03
N SER A 183 13.45 -9.80 5.10
CA SER A 183 13.53 -11.13 5.73
C SER A 183 14.09 -12.13 4.72
#